data_AF-A0A1H9VEN1-F1
#
_entry.id   AF-A0A1H9VEN1-F1
#
_cell.length_a   1.000
_cell.length_b   1.000
_cell.length_c   1.000
_cell.angle_alpha   90.00
_cell.angle_beta   90.00
_cell.angle_gamma   90.00
#
_symmetry.space_group_name_H-M   'P 1'
#
loop_
_entity.id
_entity.type
_entity.pdbx_description
1 polymer ?
#
loop_
_entity_poly.entity_id
_entity_poly.type
_entity_poly.pdbx_seq_one_letter_code
_entity_poly.pdbx_strand_id
1 'polypeptide(L)'
;MTEQQNEAMKKMANRMIKGFNAVHDRDYEKGKEELEPLMPMFHSEDSPNVKLLAYISIAQLGTKDIDAFLATYEELNKFDPEKEEDKKLKKRVDEMFETLMESLNDENNAY
;
A
#
# COMPACT_ATOMS: atom_id res chain seq x y z
N MET A 1 7.50 18.65 21.82
CA MET A 1 7.95 18.45 20.43
C MET A 1 9.07 19.43 20.13
N THR A 2 10.23 18.94 19.70
CA THR A 2 11.36 19.78 19.27
C THR A 2 11.22 20.18 17.80
N GLU A 3 11.89 21.25 17.34
CA GLU A 3 11.83 21.67 15.92
C GLU A 3 12.23 20.56 14.94
N GLN A 4 13.19 19.71 15.32
CA GLN A 4 13.62 18.56 14.50
C GLN A 4 12.52 17.50 14.36
N GLN A 5 11.73 17.26 15.42
CA GLN A 5 10.58 16.35 15.36
C GLN A 5 9.48 16.90 14.45
N ASN A 6 9.25 18.22 14.48
CA ASN A 6 8.27 18.87 13.60
C ASN A 6 8.65 18.75 12.12
N GLU A 7 9.92 18.96 11.77
CA GLU A 7 10.37 18.85 10.37
C GLU A 7 10.33 17.42 9.84
N ALA A 8 10.68 16.43 10.67
CA ALA A 8 10.54 15.02 10.30
C ALA A 8 9.08 14.62 10.02
N MET A 9 8.15 15.05 10.88
CA MET A 9 6.72 14.81 10.70
C MET A 9 6.16 15.47 9.44
N LYS A 10 6.54 16.72 9.16
CA LYS A 10 6.13 17.42 7.92
C LYS A 10 6.65 16.69 6.68
N LYS A 11 7.90 16.24 6.70
CA LYS A 11 8.49 15.50 5.58
C LYS A 11 7.76 14.19 5.33
N MET A 12 7.42 13.47 6.40
CA MET A 12 6.61 12.24 6.32
C MET A 12 5.22 12.52 5.74
N ALA A 13 4.50 13.51 6.27
CA ALA A 13 3.18 13.90 5.78
C ALA A 13 3.22 14.27 4.29
N ASN A 14 4.23 15.03 3.87
CA ASN A 14 4.43 15.39 2.47
C ASN A 14 4.67 14.17 1.57
N ARG A 15 5.46 13.19 2.03
CA ARG A 15 5.68 11.94 1.28
C ARG A 15 4.38 11.15 1.11
N MET A 16 3.59 11.00 2.19
CA MET A 16 2.28 10.33 2.11
C MET A 16 1.36 11.01 1.09
N ILE A 17 1.21 12.34 1.17
CA ILE A 17 0.34 13.09 0.24
C ILE A 17 0.82 12.91 -1.20
N LYS A 18 2.13 13.05 -1.45
CA LYS A 18 2.70 12.87 -2.79
C LYS A 18 2.47 11.45 -3.32
N GLY A 19 2.73 10.44 -2.51
CA GLY A 19 2.55 9.06 -2.92
C GLY A 19 1.07 8.70 -3.15
N PHE A 20 0.15 9.18 -2.32
CA PHE A 20 -1.29 8.98 -2.55
C PHE A 20 -1.77 9.62 -3.85
N ASN A 21 -1.33 10.85 -4.13
CA ASN A 21 -1.65 11.53 -5.37
C ASN A 21 -1.04 10.80 -6.57
N ALA A 22 0.22 10.38 -6.50
CA ALA A 22 0.88 9.64 -7.57
C ALA A 22 0.14 8.33 -7.91
N VAL A 23 -0.27 7.55 -6.90
CA VAL A 23 -1.09 6.35 -7.11
C VAL A 23 -2.45 6.67 -7.72
N HIS A 24 -3.09 7.77 -7.30
CA HIS A 24 -4.35 8.23 -7.88
C HIS A 24 -4.20 8.57 -9.37
N ASP A 25 -3.09 9.22 -9.71
CA ASP A 25 -2.73 9.63 -11.07
C ASP A 25 -2.12 8.49 -11.89
N ARG A 26 -2.05 7.27 -11.33
CA ARG A 26 -1.47 6.05 -11.92
C ARG A 26 0.03 6.13 -12.19
N ASP A 27 0.73 7.08 -11.58
CA ASP A 27 2.18 7.12 -11.51
C ASP A 27 2.66 6.18 -10.39
N TYR A 28 2.61 4.88 -10.68
CA TYR A 28 2.86 3.84 -9.68
C TYR A 28 4.33 3.77 -9.26
N GLU A 29 5.27 4.07 -10.15
CA GLU A 29 6.69 4.18 -9.80
C GLU A 29 6.89 5.28 -8.76
N LYS A 30 6.36 6.48 -9.01
CA LYS A 30 6.44 7.58 -8.06
C LYS A 30 5.68 7.30 -6.76
N GLY A 31 4.51 6.68 -6.87
CA GLY A 31 3.73 6.23 -5.73
C GLY A 31 4.55 5.31 -4.82
N LYS A 32 5.20 4.32 -5.40
CA LYS A 32 6.07 3.38 -4.69
C LYS A 32 7.26 4.09 -4.04
N GLU A 33 8.00 4.91 -4.79
CA GLU A 33 9.16 5.66 -4.29
C GLU A 33 8.85 6.54 -3.07
N GLU A 34 7.68 7.16 -3.04
CA GLU A 34 7.29 8.05 -1.94
C GLU A 34 6.78 7.30 -0.71
N LEU A 35 6.10 6.16 -0.91
CA LEU A 35 5.42 5.43 0.15
C LEU A 35 6.28 4.30 0.77
N GLU A 36 7.12 3.59 0.01
CA GLU A 36 7.95 2.49 0.54
C GLU A 36 8.84 2.88 1.72
N PRO A 37 9.52 4.06 1.72
CA PRO A 37 10.37 4.46 2.84
C PRO A 37 9.61 4.63 4.15
N LEU A 38 8.27 4.67 4.10
CA LEU A 38 7.40 4.80 5.26
C LEU A 38 7.00 3.44 5.84
N MET A 39 7.24 2.33 5.13
CA MET A 39 6.88 0.97 5.56
C MET A 39 7.43 0.59 6.95
N PRO A 40 8.70 0.92 7.32
CA PRO A 40 9.23 0.54 8.64
C PRO A 40 8.50 1.22 9.81
N MET A 41 7.81 2.33 9.56
CA MET A 41 7.06 3.06 10.60
C MET A 41 5.79 2.32 11.02
N PHE A 42 5.42 1.23 10.34
CA PHE A 42 4.26 0.40 10.66
C PHE A 42 4.51 -0.64 11.74
N HIS A 43 5.76 -1.08 11.89
CA HIS A 43 6.09 -2.06 12.91
C HIS A 43 6.13 -1.45 14.32
N SER A 44 5.83 -0.15 14.46
CA SER A 44 6.04 0.61 15.70
C SER A 44 4.81 0.87 16.57
N GLU A 45 3.55 0.69 16.14
CA GLU A 45 2.37 0.98 17.01
C GLU A 45 1.13 0.10 16.68
N ASP A 46 0.30 -0.13 17.72
CA ASP A 46 -0.87 -1.02 17.81
C ASP A 46 -2.01 -0.83 16.75
N SER A 47 -1.82 0.02 15.74
CA SER A 47 -2.83 0.29 14.70
C SER A 47 -2.17 0.67 13.37
N PRO A 48 -1.93 -0.30 12.46
CA PRO A 48 -1.35 0.00 11.15
C PRO A 48 -2.25 0.88 10.30
N ASN A 49 -1.61 1.66 9.45
CA ASN A 49 -2.29 2.60 8.57
C ASN A 49 -2.81 1.84 7.33
N VAL A 50 -4.03 1.30 7.43
CA VAL A 50 -4.72 0.57 6.36
C VAL A 50 -4.69 1.35 5.04
N LYS A 51 -4.89 2.67 5.08
CA LYS A 51 -4.81 3.51 3.90
C LYS A 51 -3.43 3.45 3.25
N LEU A 52 -2.36 3.61 4.01
CA LEU A 52 -1.02 3.56 3.43
C LEU A 52 -0.68 2.16 2.91
N LEU A 53 -1.02 1.09 3.63
CA LEU A 53 -0.86 -0.30 3.16
C LEU A 53 -1.62 -0.57 1.87
N ALA A 54 -2.84 -0.06 1.74
CA ALA A 54 -3.62 -0.22 0.52
C ALA A 54 -2.98 0.52 -0.67
N TYR A 55 -2.57 1.77 -0.47
CA TYR A 55 -1.97 2.57 -1.54
C TYR A 55 -0.60 2.05 -1.98
N ILE A 56 0.24 1.58 -1.05
CA ILE A 56 1.53 0.98 -1.42
C ILE A 56 1.34 -0.36 -2.12
N SER A 57 0.37 -1.19 -1.69
CA SER A 57 0.00 -2.42 -2.42
C SER A 57 -0.40 -2.12 -3.86
N ILE A 58 -1.21 -1.08 -4.07
CA ILE A 58 -1.63 -0.66 -5.42
C ILE A 58 -0.42 -0.24 -6.26
N ALA A 59 0.52 0.53 -5.69
CA ALA A 59 1.72 0.97 -6.38
C ALA A 59 2.66 -0.21 -6.73
N GLN A 60 2.83 -1.16 -5.81
CA GLN A 60 3.64 -2.37 -6.02
C GLN A 60 3.08 -3.22 -7.15
N LEU A 61 1.76 -3.49 -7.15
CA LEU A 61 1.15 -4.24 -8.24
C LEU A 61 1.23 -3.47 -9.57
N GLY A 62 1.00 -2.16 -9.54
CA GLY A 62 1.10 -1.29 -10.73
C GLY A 62 2.52 -1.24 -11.32
N THR A 63 3.56 -1.46 -10.50
CA THR A 63 4.96 -1.59 -10.93
C THR A 63 5.39 -3.04 -11.19
N LYS A 64 4.44 -4.00 -11.13
CA LYS A 64 4.68 -5.44 -11.28
C LYS A 64 5.65 -6.03 -10.25
N ASP A 65 5.81 -5.38 -9.10
CA ASP A 65 6.54 -5.94 -7.98
C ASP A 65 5.62 -6.87 -7.19
N ILE A 66 5.44 -8.08 -7.71
CA ILE A 66 4.47 -9.05 -7.20
C ILE A 66 4.85 -9.53 -5.80
N ASP A 67 6.13 -9.77 -5.54
CA ASP A 67 6.59 -10.24 -4.23
C ASP A 67 6.32 -9.19 -3.14
N ALA A 68 6.64 -7.92 -3.42
CA ALA A 68 6.35 -6.83 -2.48
C ALA A 68 4.85 -6.62 -2.28
N PHE A 69 4.05 -6.74 -3.35
CA PHE A 69 2.60 -6.69 -3.27
C PHE A 69 2.05 -7.79 -2.36
N LEU A 70 2.47 -9.05 -2.54
CA LEU A 70 1.99 -10.18 -1.75
C LEU A 70 2.34 -10.03 -0.26
N ALA A 71 3.57 -9.57 0.04
CA ALA A 71 3.98 -9.31 1.42
C ALA A 71 3.15 -8.20 2.07
N THR A 72 2.87 -7.12 1.35
CA THR A 72 2.04 -6.00 1.85
C THR A 72 0.58 -6.42 1.99
N TYR A 73 0.07 -7.23 1.06
CA TYR A 73 -1.28 -7.78 1.11
C TYR A 73 -1.48 -8.68 2.33
N GLU A 74 -0.53 -9.57 2.61
CA GLU A 74 -0.56 -10.43 3.79
C GLU A 74 -0.63 -9.59 5.08
N GLU A 75 0.14 -8.51 5.16
CA GLU A 75 0.09 -7.58 6.28
C GLU A 75 -1.28 -6.90 6.37
N LEU A 76 -1.76 -6.31 5.27
CA LEU A 76 -3.06 -5.65 5.22
C LEU A 76 -4.22 -6.57 5.64
N ASN A 77 -4.15 -7.85 5.28
CA ASN A 77 -5.21 -8.81 5.56
C ASN A 77 -5.29 -9.23 7.04
N LYS A 78 -4.31 -8.88 7.87
CA LYS A 78 -4.36 -9.08 9.34
C LYS A 78 -5.32 -8.11 10.03
N PHE A 79 -5.80 -7.09 9.32
CA PHE A 79 -6.58 -5.99 9.89
C PHE A 79 -8.00 -5.97 9.35
N ASP A 80 -8.96 -5.79 10.25
CA ASP A 80 -10.37 -5.54 9.93
C ASP A 80 -10.71 -4.08 10.26
N PRO A 81 -10.60 -3.15 9.30
CA PRO A 81 -10.84 -1.74 9.56
C PRO A 81 -12.31 -1.48 9.90
N GLU A 82 -12.58 -0.74 10.97
CA GLU A 82 -13.95 -0.34 11.32
C GLU A 82 -14.51 0.74 10.39
N LYS A 83 -13.63 1.61 9.85
CA LYS A 83 -14.02 2.75 9.01
C LYS A 83 -14.35 2.30 7.59
N GLU A 84 -15.50 2.74 7.09
CA GLU A 84 -15.99 2.40 5.74
C GLU A 84 -15.03 2.79 4.62
N GLU A 85 -14.29 3.89 4.75
CA GLU A 85 -13.28 4.28 3.75
C GLU A 85 -12.12 3.28 3.68
N ASP A 86 -11.65 2.82 4.83
CA ASP A 86 -10.56 1.86 4.93
C ASP A 86 -11.00 0.46 4.47
N LYS A 87 -12.25 0.06 4.77
CA LYS A 87 -12.86 -1.16 4.22
C LYS A 87 -12.90 -1.16 2.69
N LYS A 88 -13.30 -0.03 2.08
CA LYS A 88 -13.32 0.10 0.62
C LYS A 88 -11.93 -0.01 0.01
N LEU A 89 -10.93 0.59 0.66
CA LEU A 89 -9.53 0.48 0.22
C LEU A 89 -9.04 -0.96 0.32
N LYS A 90 -9.28 -1.63 1.45
CA LYS A 90 -8.92 -3.05 1.61
C LYS A 90 -9.60 -3.91 0.53
N LYS A 91 -10.90 -3.75 0.34
CA LYS A 91 -11.66 -4.51 -0.66
C LYS A 91 -11.08 -4.35 -2.06
N ARG A 92 -10.68 -3.13 -2.45
CA ARG A 92 -10.03 -2.89 -3.74
C ARG A 92 -8.73 -3.69 -3.88
N VAL A 93 -7.94 -3.80 -2.82
CA VAL A 93 -6.72 -4.60 -2.82
C VAL A 93 -7.04 -6.10 -2.87
N ASP A 94 -8.08 -6.56 -2.17
CA ASP A 94 -8.57 -7.94 -2.25
C ASP A 94 -8.96 -8.30 -3.70
N GLU A 95 -9.72 -7.45 -4.38
CA GLU A 95 -10.11 -7.64 -5.80
C GLU A 95 -8.88 -7.70 -6.73
N MET A 96 -7.85 -6.89 -6.46
CA MET A 96 -6.59 -6.91 -7.21
C MET A 96 -5.80 -8.20 -6.98
N PHE A 97 -5.80 -8.72 -5.75
CA PHE A 97 -5.18 -10.00 -5.40
C PHE A 97 -5.90 -11.15 -6.10
N GLU A 98 -7.23 -11.21 -6.03
CA GLU A 98 -8.03 -12.24 -6.72
C GLU A 98 -7.74 -12.25 -8.22
N THR A 99 -7.76 -11.08 -8.87
CA THR A 99 -7.45 -10.94 -10.31
C THR A 99 -6.04 -11.44 -10.65
N LEU A 100 -5.06 -11.15 -9.80
CA LEU A 100 -3.69 -11.64 -9.96
C LEU A 100 -3.65 -13.18 -9.87
N MET A 101 -4.29 -13.76 -8.85
CA MET A 101 -4.29 -15.21 -8.65
C MET A 101 -5.02 -15.96 -9.76
N GLU A 102 -6.12 -15.43 -10.27
CA GLU A 102 -6.80 -15.97 -11.45
C GLU A 102 -5.87 -15.98 -12.66
N SER A 103 -5.18 -14.87 -12.93
CA SER A 103 -4.23 -14.76 -14.04
C SER A 103 -3.10 -15.79 -13.95
N LEU A 104 -2.57 -16.02 -12.74
CA LEU A 104 -1.51 -17.02 -12.49
C LEU A 104 -2.03 -18.47 -12.64
N ASN A 105 -3.28 -18.74 -12.28
CA ASN A 105 -3.89 -20.06 -12.46
C ASN A 105 -4.18 -20.36 -13.93
N ASP A 106 -4.64 -19.37 -14.70
CA ASP A 106 -4.90 -19.53 -16.13
C ASP A 106 -3.61 -19.80 -16.92
N GLU A 107 -2.50 -19.15 -16.57
CA GLU A 107 -1.18 -19.44 -17.14
C GLU A 107 -0.72 -20.89 -16.85
N ASN A 108 -1.04 -21.42 -15.66
CA ASN A 108 -0.68 -22.78 -15.27
C ASN A 108 -1.58 -23.86 -15.90
N ASN A 109 -2.81 -23.52 -16.32
CA ASN A 109 -3.75 -24.43 -16.98
C ASN A 109 -3.69 -24.37 -18.52
N ALA A 110 -2.87 -23.48 -19.10
CA ALA A 110 -2.70 -23.32 -20.54
C ALA A 110 -1.67 -24.29 -21.18
N TYR A 111 -1.17 -25.26 -20.41
CA TYR A 111 -0.24 -26.33 -20.82
C TYR A 111 -0.80 -27.71 -20.47
#